data_AF-A0A7J4B2A3-F1
#
_entry.id   AF-A0A7J4B2A3-F1
#
_cell.length_a   1.000
_cell.length_b   1.000
_cell.length_c   1.000
_cell.angle_alpha   90.00
_cell.angle_beta   90.00
_cell.angle_gamma   90.00
#
_symmetry.space_group_name_H-M   'P 1'
#
loop_
_entity.id
_entity.type
_entity.pdbx_description
1 polymer ?
#
loop_
_entity_poly.entity_id
_entity_poly.type
_entity_poly.pdbx_seq_one_letter_code
_entity_poly.pdbx_strand_id
1 'polypeptide(L)'
;MDKKVKGIIIIAFAFLLPVIIIANYDAVKAYDWSSLGYVGIFIVMFLTSATVILPLPGLAVATVAGTVANPILIGISGGIGSALGEITGYLTGYGGSQIINGNNVKEYEKIRKMLTEKDRTFIMLFLFSLIPNPLFDVAGIIAGSIKYPAWKFFLACALGKIIKITIFAYLGYLTISSFLF
;
A
#
# COMPACT_ATOMS: atom_id res chain seq x y z
N MET A 1 -10.28 -19.48 14.57
CA MET A 1 -10.35 -19.68 13.10
C MET A 1 -9.02 -20.24 12.64
N ASP A 2 -9.05 -21.39 11.97
CA ASP A 2 -7.85 -22.13 11.57
C ASP A 2 -6.99 -21.30 10.60
N LYS A 3 -5.65 -21.42 10.65
CA LYS A 3 -4.73 -20.63 9.82
C LYS A 3 -5.02 -20.82 8.32
N LYS A 4 -5.45 -22.03 7.94
CA LYS A 4 -5.89 -22.37 6.58
C LYS A 4 -7.15 -21.60 6.17
N VAL A 5 -8.13 -21.48 7.07
CA VAL A 5 -9.38 -20.75 6.80
C VAL A 5 -9.13 -19.25 6.64
N LYS A 6 -8.25 -18.65 7.45
CA LYS A 6 -7.81 -17.26 7.26
C LYS A 6 -7.13 -17.06 5.90
N GLY A 7 -6.24 -17.97 5.49
CA GLY A 7 -5.57 -17.91 4.19
C GLY A 7 -6.54 -18.00 3.02
N ILE A 8 -7.51 -18.93 3.10
CA ILE A 8 -8.56 -19.08 2.07
C ILE A 8 -9.41 -17.82 1.97
N ILE A 9 -9.78 -17.20 3.10
CA ILE A 9 -10.58 -15.96 3.09
C ILE A 9 -9.79 -14.81 2.46
N ILE A 10 -8.51 -14.64 2.79
CA ILE A 10 -7.68 -13.57 2.19
C ILE A 10 -7.52 -13.78 0.69
N ILE A 11 -7.26 -15.01 0.25
CA ILE A 11 -7.16 -15.35 -1.17
C ILE A 11 -8.51 -15.10 -1.84
N ALA A 12 -9.61 -15.60 -1.27
CA ALA A 12 -10.94 -15.39 -1.80
C ALA A 12 -11.27 -13.89 -1.92
N PHE A 13 -10.93 -13.06 -0.93
CA PHE A 13 -11.15 -11.62 -0.98
C PHE A 13 -10.27 -10.93 -2.04
N ALA A 14 -9.00 -11.35 -2.14
CA ALA A 14 -8.05 -10.86 -3.15
C ALA A 14 -8.51 -11.12 -4.58
N PHE A 15 -9.19 -12.25 -4.81
CA PHE A 15 -9.73 -12.62 -6.13
C PHE A 15 -11.17 -12.14 -6.36
N LEU A 16 -12.00 -12.05 -5.30
CA LEU A 16 -13.37 -11.55 -5.35
C LEU A 16 -13.43 -10.14 -5.89
N LEU A 17 -12.50 -9.29 -5.47
CA LEU A 17 -12.56 -7.87 -5.80
C LEU A 17 -12.25 -7.59 -7.29
N PRO A 18 -11.21 -8.20 -7.91
CA PRO A 18 -11.06 -8.23 -9.37
C PRO A 18 -12.27 -8.83 -10.09
N VAL A 19 -12.85 -9.93 -9.58
CA VAL A 19 -14.04 -10.56 -10.19
C VAL A 19 -15.25 -9.62 -10.14
N ILE A 20 -15.47 -8.92 -9.03
CA ILE A 20 -16.54 -7.92 -8.89
C ILE A 20 -16.31 -6.75 -9.86
N ILE A 21 -15.06 -6.28 -10.01
CA ILE A 21 -14.71 -5.22 -10.97
C ILE A 21 -15.00 -5.68 -12.40
N ILE A 22 -14.62 -6.90 -12.77
CA ILE A 22 -14.87 -7.46 -14.11
C ILE A 22 -16.38 -7.68 -14.33
N ALA A 23 -17.09 -8.23 -13.35
CA ALA A 23 -18.53 -8.46 -13.42
C ALA A 23 -19.32 -7.16 -13.53
N ASN A 24 -18.77 -6.06 -13.01
CA ASN A 24 -19.36 -4.71 -13.10
C ASN A 24 -18.58 -3.82 -14.07
N TYR A 25 -17.92 -4.40 -15.08
CA TYR A 25 -17.05 -3.66 -16.01
C TYR A 25 -17.75 -2.45 -16.61
N ASP A 26 -19.01 -2.58 -17.03
CA ASP A 26 -19.77 -1.48 -17.62
C ASP A 26 -20.04 -0.36 -16.61
N ALA A 27 -20.37 -0.69 -15.36
CA ALA A 27 -20.57 0.30 -14.30
C ALA A 27 -19.26 1.00 -13.90
N VAL A 28 -18.16 0.24 -13.83
CA VAL A 28 -16.80 0.73 -13.56
C VAL A 28 -16.34 1.65 -14.69
N LYS A 29 -16.64 1.31 -15.94
CA LYS A 29 -16.35 2.13 -17.12
C LYS A 29 -17.21 3.39 -17.20
N ALA A 30 -18.47 3.30 -16.78
CA ALA A 30 -19.41 4.42 -16.78
C ALA A 30 -19.18 5.41 -15.62
N TYR A 31 -18.40 5.03 -14.60
CA TYR A 31 -18.01 5.92 -13.52
C TYR A 31 -17.13 7.05 -14.07
N ASP A 32 -17.47 8.30 -13.74
CA ASP A 32 -16.61 9.43 -14.08
C ASP A 32 -15.38 9.45 -13.17
N TRP A 33 -14.32 8.78 -13.59
CA TRP A 33 -13.04 8.72 -12.85
C TRP A 33 -12.41 10.09 -12.61
N SER A 34 -12.79 11.11 -13.38
CA SER A 34 -12.37 12.50 -13.17
C SER A 34 -12.94 13.06 -11.86
N SER A 35 -14.13 12.59 -11.45
CA SER A 35 -14.82 13.04 -10.23
C SER A 35 -14.13 12.61 -8.93
N LEU A 36 -13.31 11.54 -8.97
CA LEU A 36 -12.47 11.13 -7.83
C LEU A 36 -11.51 12.27 -7.44
N GLY A 37 -10.95 12.96 -8.44
CA GLY A 37 -9.94 13.99 -8.25
C GLY A 37 -8.74 13.51 -7.41
N TYR A 38 -7.85 14.44 -7.06
CA TYR A 38 -6.70 14.09 -6.23
C TYR A 38 -7.09 13.74 -4.79
N VAL A 39 -8.13 14.38 -4.25
CA VAL A 39 -8.61 14.15 -2.87
C VAL A 39 -9.22 12.75 -2.73
N GLY A 40 -10.01 12.30 -3.70
CA GLY A 40 -10.57 10.94 -3.67
C GLY A 40 -9.47 9.88 -3.78
N ILE A 41 -8.45 10.11 -4.60
CA ILE A 41 -7.26 9.23 -4.66
C ILE A 41 -6.56 9.15 -3.31
N PHE A 42 -6.36 10.29 -2.64
CA PHE A 42 -5.79 10.32 -1.30
C PHE A 42 -6.62 9.47 -0.32
N ILE A 43 -7.95 9.65 -0.30
CA ILE A 43 -8.85 8.94 0.62
C ILE A 43 -8.83 7.44 0.34
N VAL A 44 -8.96 7.04 -0.93
CA VAL A 44 -8.90 5.63 -1.32
C VAL A 44 -7.57 5.03 -0.89
N MET A 45 -6.45 5.69 -1.20
CA MET A 45 -5.12 5.21 -0.83
C MET A 45 -4.92 5.11 0.68
N PHE A 46 -5.41 6.09 1.43
CA PHE A 46 -5.43 6.06 2.89
C PHE A 46 -6.18 4.84 3.42
N LEU A 47 -7.42 4.63 2.97
CA LEU A 47 -8.25 3.51 3.42
C LEU A 47 -7.66 2.16 3.01
N THR A 48 -7.14 2.05 1.79
CA THR A 48 -6.52 0.80 1.29
C THR A 48 -5.25 0.41 2.04
N SER A 49 -4.53 1.39 2.60
CA SER A 49 -3.29 1.14 3.36
C SER A 49 -3.48 1.16 4.87
N ALA A 50 -4.63 1.63 5.37
CA ALA A 50 -4.97 1.57 6.79
C ALA A 50 -5.36 0.16 7.27
N THR A 51 -5.60 -0.78 6.34
CA THR A 51 -5.99 -2.15 6.67
C THR A 51 -4.80 -3.10 6.64
N VAL A 52 -4.48 -3.71 7.79
CA VAL A 52 -3.35 -4.63 7.96
C VAL A 52 -3.47 -5.95 7.15
N ILE A 53 -4.62 -6.26 6.53
CA ILE A 53 -4.92 -7.62 6.02
C ILE A 53 -5.73 -7.65 4.71
N LEU A 54 -6.29 -6.53 4.22
CA LEU A 54 -7.13 -6.55 3.00
C LEU A 54 -6.34 -6.10 1.78
N PRO A 55 -6.12 -6.97 0.77
CA PRO A 55 -5.56 -6.57 -0.52
C PRO A 55 -6.60 -5.74 -1.27
N LEU A 56 -6.70 -4.46 -0.93
CA LEU A 56 -7.46 -3.50 -1.69
C LEU A 56 -6.62 -3.06 -2.90
N PRO A 57 -7.20 -2.94 -4.10
CA PRO A 57 -6.46 -2.75 -5.34
C PRO A 57 -6.07 -1.27 -5.51
N GLY A 58 -5.46 -0.66 -4.49
CA GLY A 58 -5.06 0.76 -4.52
C GLY A 58 -4.19 1.06 -5.74
N LEU A 59 -3.27 0.17 -6.10
CA LEU A 59 -2.46 0.31 -7.31
C LEU A 59 -3.28 0.26 -8.60
N ALA A 60 -4.34 -0.55 -8.67
CA ALA A 60 -5.23 -0.55 -9.83
C ALA A 60 -6.00 0.77 -9.94
N VAL A 61 -6.45 1.32 -8.81
CA VAL A 61 -7.07 2.66 -8.77
C VAL A 61 -6.10 3.73 -9.25
N ALA A 62 -4.82 3.68 -8.84
CA ALA A 62 -3.81 4.61 -9.35
C ALA A 62 -3.59 4.48 -10.86
N THR A 63 -3.55 3.25 -11.37
CA THR A 63 -3.41 3.00 -12.82
C THR A 63 -4.61 3.55 -13.58
N VAL A 64 -5.85 3.27 -13.15
CA VAL A 64 -7.04 3.82 -13.81
C VAL A 64 -7.08 5.34 -13.69
N ALA A 65 -6.78 5.91 -12.52
CA ALA A 65 -6.72 7.37 -12.35
C ALA A 65 -5.67 8.02 -13.27
N GLY A 66 -4.55 7.34 -13.53
CA GLY A 66 -3.50 7.80 -14.44
C GLY A 66 -3.95 7.95 -15.90
N THR A 67 -5.05 7.29 -16.27
CA THR A 67 -5.66 7.44 -17.59
C THR A 67 -6.40 8.78 -17.75
N VAL A 68 -6.86 9.39 -16.66
CA VAL A 68 -7.72 10.59 -16.71
C VAL A 68 -7.11 11.83 -16.05
N ALA A 69 -6.04 11.70 -15.26
CA ALA A 69 -5.44 12.80 -14.53
C ALA A 69 -3.90 12.74 -14.50
N ASN A 70 -3.26 13.86 -14.13
CA ASN A 70 -1.79 13.97 -14.09
C ASN A 70 -1.14 12.90 -13.17
N PRO A 71 -0.31 11.98 -13.70
CA PRO A 71 0.29 10.88 -12.94
C PRO A 71 1.14 11.30 -11.74
N ILE A 72 1.83 12.45 -11.82
CA ILE A 72 2.68 12.95 -10.73
C ILE A 72 1.82 13.39 -9.54
N LEU A 73 0.73 14.12 -9.81
CA LEU A 73 -0.19 14.57 -8.77
C LEU A 73 -0.96 13.41 -8.13
N ILE A 74 -1.28 12.38 -8.92
CA ILE A 74 -1.81 11.10 -8.41
C ILE A 74 -0.80 10.44 -7.48
N GLY A 75 0.46 10.37 -7.90
CA GLY A 75 1.57 9.85 -7.12
C GLY A 75 1.74 10.56 -5.78
N ILE A 76 1.76 11.89 -5.78
CA ILE A 76 1.88 12.70 -4.56
C ILE A 76 0.67 12.47 -3.65
N SER A 77 -0.54 12.65 -4.18
CA SER A 77 -1.77 12.55 -3.38
C SER A 77 -1.97 11.15 -2.81
N GLY A 78 -1.84 10.13 -3.67
CA GLY A 78 -1.96 8.74 -3.28
C GLY A 78 -0.83 8.28 -2.37
N GLY A 79 0.41 8.72 -2.62
CA GLY A 79 1.57 8.38 -1.80
C GLY A 79 1.45 8.92 -0.37
N ILE A 80 1.00 10.16 -0.19
CA ILE A 80 0.76 10.75 1.13
C ILE A 80 -0.39 10.04 1.83
N GLY A 81 -1.54 9.85 1.16
CA GLY A 81 -2.68 9.15 1.74
C GLY A 81 -2.31 7.73 2.18
N SER A 82 -1.63 7.00 1.30
CA SER A 82 -1.16 5.65 1.58
C SER A 82 -0.13 5.60 2.72
N ALA A 83 0.75 6.59 2.85
CA ALA A 83 1.69 6.67 3.96
C ALA A 83 1.03 6.99 5.31
N LEU A 84 -0.03 7.81 5.30
CA LEU A 84 -0.86 8.04 6.50
C LEU A 84 -1.58 6.77 6.93
N GLY A 85 -2.06 5.95 5.98
CA GLY A 85 -2.68 4.66 6.29
C GLY A 85 -1.74 3.73 7.08
N GLU A 86 -0.45 3.71 6.72
CA GLU A 86 0.57 2.85 7.35
C GLU A 86 0.93 3.26 8.78
N ILE A 87 0.58 4.49 9.18
CA ILE A 87 0.73 4.91 10.58
C ILE A 87 -0.06 3.99 11.50
N THR A 88 -1.17 3.40 11.03
CA THR A 88 -1.94 2.42 11.81
C THR A 88 -1.09 1.19 12.19
N GLY A 89 -0.32 0.63 11.25
CA GLY A 89 0.61 -0.47 11.50
C GLY A 89 1.75 -0.06 12.44
N TYR A 90 2.29 1.14 12.24
CA TYR A 90 3.30 1.71 13.15
C TYR A 90 2.78 1.85 14.59
N LEU A 91 1.60 2.44 14.78
CA LEU A 91 0.99 2.62 16.10
C LEU A 91 0.67 1.27 16.77
N THR A 92 0.24 0.28 15.98
CA THR A 92 0.04 -1.09 16.44
C THR A 92 1.32 -1.69 17.01
N GLY A 93 2.45 -1.48 16.33
CA GLY A 93 3.76 -1.87 16.84
C GLY A 93 4.19 -1.10 18.09
N TYR A 94 3.93 0.21 18.10
CA TYR A 94 4.28 1.11 19.21
C TYR A 94 3.54 0.76 20.51
N GLY A 95 2.28 0.31 20.41
CA GLY A 95 1.42 -0.08 21.53
C GLY A 95 1.76 -1.42 22.19
N GLY A 96 2.73 -2.17 21.67
CA GLY A 96 3.14 -3.48 22.18
C GLY A 96 2.69 -4.61 21.27
N SER A 97 3.64 -5.21 20.55
CA SER A 97 3.45 -6.16 19.45
C SER A 97 2.99 -7.57 19.85
N GLN A 98 1.96 -7.69 20.70
CA GLN A 98 1.30 -8.95 21.11
C GLN A 98 0.69 -9.75 19.93
N ILE A 99 0.74 -9.22 18.69
CA ILE A 99 0.20 -9.83 17.48
C ILE A 99 1.12 -10.93 16.92
N ILE A 100 2.37 -11.03 17.36
CA ILE A 100 3.34 -11.99 16.82
C ILE A 100 3.15 -13.37 17.45
N ASN A 101 2.28 -14.19 16.85
CA ASN A 101 2.02 -15.57 17.29
C ASN A 101 2.61 -16.62 16.30
N GLY A 102 3.48 -17.51 16.78
CA GLY A 102 3.90 -18.75 16.09
C GLY A 102 4.94 -18.62 14.95
N ASN A 103 4.77 -19.38 13.86
CA ASN A 103 5.74 -19.58 12.75
C ASN A 103 6.30 -18.31 12.05
N ASN A 104 5.72 -17.13 12.24
CA ASN A 104 6.18 -15.88 11.62
C ASN A 104 7.29 -15.18 12.40
N VAL A 105 7.66 -15.68 13.60
CA VAL A 105 8.73 -15.11 14.44
C VAL A 105 10.07 -15.04 13.70
N LYS A 106 10.39 -16.04 12.86
CA LYS A 106 11.65 -16.03 12.09
C LYS A 106 11.70 -14.90 11.06
N GLU A 107 10.62 -14.67 10.32
CA GLU A 107 10.55 -13.58 9.33
C GLU A 107 10.52 -12.21 10.01
N TYR A 108 9.79 -12.10 11.12
CA TYR A 108 9.79 -10.90 11.96
C TYR A 108 11.20 -10.55 12.44
N GLU A 109 11.94 -11.49 13.03
CA GLU A 109 13.30 -11.26 13.51
C GLU A 109 14.28 -10.97 12.37
N LYS A 110 14.10 -11.59 11.20
CA LYS A 110 14.91 -11.30 10.00
C LYS A 110 14.71 -9.85 9.54
N ILE A 111 13.46 -9.40 9.37
CA ILE A 111 13.14 -8.03 8.96
C ILE A 111 13.59 -7.05 10.04
N ARG A 112 13.38 -7.38 11.32
CA ARG A 112 13.85 -6.57 12.44
C ARG A 112 15.35 -6.37 12.41
N LYS A 113 16.11 -7.46 12.24
CA LYS A 113 17.57 -7.40 12.07
C LYS A 113 17.93 -6.49 10.90
N MET A 114 17.32 -6.68 9.73
CA MET A 114 17.58 -5.84 8.55
C MET A 114 17.30 -4.34 8.79
N LEU A 115 16.24 -4.00 9.53
CA LEU A 115 15.89 -2.62 9.86
C LEU A 115 16.85 -1.99 10.87
N THR A 116 17.25 -2.74 11.90
CA THR A 116 18.12 -2.24 12.99
C THR A 116 19.61 -2.33 12.67
N GLU A 117 19.99 -3.12 11.67
CA GLU A 117 21.39 -3.29 11.31
C GLU A 117 21.95 -2.02 10.68
N LYS A 118 23.04 -1.51 11.27
CA LYS A 118 23.82 -0.35 10.78
C LYS A 118 23.01 0.95 10.65
N ASP A 119 21.98 1.12 11.49
CA ASP A 119 21.10 2.30 11.49
C ASP A 119 20.42 2.61 10.14
N ARG A 120 20.25 1.59 9.30
CA ARG A 120 19.68 1.72 7.94
C ARG A 120 18.14 1.73 7.91
N THR A 121 17.49 1.91 9.06
CA THR A 121 16.02 1.79 9.18
C THR A 121 15.27 2.64 8.16
N PHE A 122 15.68 3.89 7.96
CA PHE A 122 15.06 4.79 6.98
C PHE A 122 15.12 4.22 5.56
N ILE A 123 16.32 3.81 5.14
CA ILE A 123 16.58 3.30 3.79
C ILE A 123 15.80 2.00 3.57
N MET A 124 15.79 1.10 4.55
CA MET A 124 15.08 -0.17 4.45
C MET A 124 13.57 0.03 4.36
N LEU A 125 12.99 0.93 5.16
CA LEU A 125 11.58 1.30 5.06
C LEU A 125 11.24 1.91 3.69
N PHE A 126 12.10 2.81 3.20
CA PHE A 126 11.94 3.40 1.88
C PHE A 126 11.96 2.33 0.77
N LEU A 127 12.96 1.45 0.77
CA LEU A 127 13.09 0.36 -0.21
C LEU A 127 11.93 -0.62 -0.15
N PHE A 128 11.48 -1.00 1.05
CA PHE A 128 10.30 -1.86 1.18
C PHE A 128 9.02 -1.16 0.71
N SER A 129 8.89 0.15 0.87
CA SER A 129 7.70 0.88 0.42
C SER A 129 7.61 1.03 -1.11
N LEU A 130 8.75 1.01 -1.82
CA LEU A 130 8.86 1.11 -3.28
C LEU A 130 8.26 -0.08 -4.01
N ILE A 131 8.42 -1.28 -3.46
CA ILE A 131 8.00 -2.53 -4.12
C ILE A 131 6.62 -2.93 -3.56
N PRO A 132 5.66 -3.34 -4.40
CA PRO A 132 4.45 -4.00 -3.91
C PRO A 132 4.85 -5.31 -3.20
N ASN A 133 4.93 -5.29 -1.87
CA ASN A 133 5.26 -6.45 -1.08
C ASN A 133 4.44 -6.48 0.22
N PRO A 134 4.07 -7.67 0.71
CA PRO A 134 3.38 -7.83 1.99
C PRO A 134 4.33 -7.69 3.20
N LEU A 135 5.64 -7.50 2.96
CA LEU A 135 6.65 -7.39 4.01
C LEU A 135 6.67 -6.00 4.64
N PHE A 136 6.20 -4.98 3.91
CA PHE A 136 6.17 -3.60 4.39
C PHE A 136 5.28 -3.44 5.62
N ASP A 137 4.11 -4.08 5.66
CA ASP A 137 3.19 -4.02 6.81
C ASP A 137 3.87 -4.54 8.09
N VAL A 138 4.64 -5.63 7.95
CA VAL A 138 5.46 -6.18 9.04
C VAL A 138 6.57 -5.22 9.44
N ALA A 139 7.24 -4.59 8.46
CA ALA A 139 8.26 -3.59 8.71
C ALA A 139 7.71 -2.34 9.43
N GLY A 140 6.47 -1.92 9.12
CA GLY A 140 5.77 -0.83 9.80
C GLY A 140 5.51 -1.14 11.26
N ILE A 141 4.99 -2.34 11.57
CA ILE A 141 4.81 -2.82 12.94
C ILE A 141 6.16 -2.89 13.67
N ILE A 142 7.21 -3.41 13.02
CA ILE A 142 8.55 -3.46 13.63
C ILE A 142 9.07 -2.06 13.94
N ALA A 143 8.95 -1.12 12.99
CA ALA A 143 9.38 0.27 13.16
C ALA A 143 8.69 0.94 14.37
N GLY A 144 7.40 0.65 14.57
CA GLY A 144 6.65 1.03 15.76
C GLY A 144 7.20 0.40 17.03
N SER A 145 7.45 -0.92 17.01
CA SER A 145 7.92 -1.68 18.18
C SER A 145 9.30 -1.23 18.68
N ILE A 146 10.18 -0.80 17.78
CA ILE A 146 11.50 -0.24 18.12
C ILE A 146 11.44 1.26 18.40
N LYS A 147 10.25 1.86 18.43
CA LYS A 147 10.00 3.29 18.65
C LYS A 147 10.78 4.20 17.69
N TYR A 148 10.93 3.77 16.44
CA TYR A 148 11.61 4.57 15.42
C TYR A 148 10.86 5.91 15.22
N PRO A 149 11.52 7.07 15.05
CA PRO A 149 10.81 8.35 14.99
C PRO A 149 9.71 8.38 13.92
N ALA A 150 8.46 8.63 14.34
CA ALA A 150 7.28 8.52 13.49
C ALA A 150 7.36 9.39 12.22
N TRP A 151 7.94 10.59 12.33
CA TRP A 151 8.13 11.47 11.17
C TRP A 151 9.12 10.90 10.15
N LYS A 152 10.18 10.19 10.59
CA LYS A 152 11.13 9.53 9.69
C LYS A 152 10.49 8.31 9.02
N PHE A 153 9.70 7.55 9.77
CA PHE A 153 8.90 6.46 9.22
C PHE A 153 7.94 6.98 8.13
N PHE A 154 7.18 8.02 8.45
CA PHE A 154 6.24 8.64 7.52
C PHE A 154 6.95 9.13 6.26
N LEU A 155 8.08 9.85 6.39
CA LEU A 155 8.85 10.33 5.24
C LEU A 155 9.38 9.17 4.37
N ALA A 156 9.96 8.14 4.97
CA ALA A 156 10.45 6.97 4.23
C ALA A 156 9.32 6.30 3.45
N CYS A 157 8.17 6.10 4.10
CA CYS A 157 6.98 5.52 3.50
C CYS A 157 6.41 6.40 2.38
N ALA A 158 6.24 7.70 2.64
CA ALA A 158 5.69 8.65 1.67
C ALA A 158 6.57 8.70 0.42
N LEU A 159 7.89 8.83 0.55
CA LEU A 159 8.78 8.92 -0.61
C LEU A 159 8.69 7.66 -1.50
N GLY A 160 8.78 6.46 -0.92
CA GLY A 160 8.73 5.25 -1.75
C GLY A 160 7.33 4.97 -2.29
N LYS A 161 6.26 5.31 -1.55
CA LYS A 161 4.90 5.18 -2.05
C LYS A 161 4.54 6.20 -3.12
N ILE A 162 5.02 7.43 -3.04
CA ILE A 162 4.88 8.43 -4.11
C ILE A 162 5.50 7.88 -5.39
N ILE A 163 6.74 7.40 -5.34
CA ILE A 163 7.42 6.83 -6.51
C ILE A 163 6.64 5.63 -7.05
N LYS A 164 6.28 4.67 -6.20
CA LYS A 164 5.52 3.47 -6.58
C LYS A 164 4.20 3.83 -7.26
N ILE A 165 3.39 4.69 -6.64
CA ILE A 165 2.08 5.06 -7.16
C ILE A 165 2.22 5.89 -8.44
N THR A 166 3.24 6.75 -8.54
CA THR A 166 3.55 7.49 -9.78
C THR A 166 3.84 6.54 -10.93
N ILE A 167 4.66 5.50 -10.72
CA ILE A 167 4.96 4.48 -11.75
C ILE A 167 3.67 3.82 -12.23
N PHE A 168 2.81 3.37 -11.31
CA PHE A 168 1.54 2.73 -11.66
C PHE A 168 0.56 3.67 -12.35
N ALA A 169 0.54 4.95 -12.00
CA ALA A 169 -0.25 5.96 -12.70
C ALA A 169 0.29 6.22 -14.12
N TYR A 170 1.62 6.24 -14.31
CA TYR A 170 2.21 6.34 -15.63
C TYR A 170 1.91 5.12 -16.51
N LEU A 171 1.85 3.91 -15.95
CA LEU A 171 1.41 2.73 -16.71
C LEU A 171 0.01 2.95 -17.30
N GLY A 172 -0.91 3.52 -16.52
CA GLY A 172 -2.25 3.89 -17.01
C GLY A 172 -2.20 4.98 -18.09
N TYR A 173 -1.48 6.07 -17.83
CA TYR A 173 -1.32 7.17 -18.78
C TYR A 173 -0.80 6.69 -20.15
N LEU A 174 0.22 5.82 -20.13
CA LEU A 174 0.83 5.28 -21.34
C LEU A 174 -0.14 4.40 -22.14
N THR A 175 -0.99 3.61 -21.47
CA THR A 175 -1.97 2.77 -22.19
C THR A 175 -2.91 3.60 -23.07
N ILE A 176 -3.39 4.77 -22.62
CA ILE A 176 -4.19 5.64 -23.50
C ILE A 176 -3.36 6.23 -24.63
N SER A 177 -2.13 6.68 -24.34
CA SER A 177 -1.28 7.29 -25.36
C SER A 177 -0.95 6.31 -26.50
N SER A 178 -0.82 5.01 -26.21
CA SER A 178 -0.52 3.98 -27.22
C SER A 178 -1.73 3.53 -28.04
N PHE A 179 -2.96 3.80 -27.60
CA PHE A 179 -4.19 3.48 -28.35
C PHE A 179 -4.68 4.61 -29.25
N LEU A 180 -4.12 5.82 -29.11
CA LEU A 180 -4.47 7.01 -29.91
C LEU A 180 -3.53 7.24 -31.12
N PHE A 181 -2.66 6.28 -31.45
CA PHE A 181 -1.80 6.29 -32.65
C PHE A 181 -1.93 4.98 -33.44
#